data_AF-A0A372JYS0-F1
#
_entry.id   AF-A0A372JYS0-F1
#
_cell.length_a   1.000
_cell.length_b   1.000
_cell.length_c   1.000
_cell.angle_alpha   90.00
_cell.angle_beta   90.00
_cell.angle_gamma   90.00
#
_symmetry.space_group_name_H-M   'P 1'
#
loop_
_entity.id
_entity.type
_entity.pdbx_description
1 polymer ?
#
loop_
_entity_poly.entity_id
_entity_poly.type
_entity_poly.pdbx_seq_one_letter_code
_entity_poly.pdbx_strand_id
1 'polypeptide(L)' 'MTNPRGLPELTLHVFEQDGGWHWGLTIARPHGNGKKVVAYSEETFRSESQARADGQRAVHAFEHDEGLRQSALA' A
#
# COMPACT_ATOMS: atom_id res chain seq x y z
N MET A 1 -17.04 1.39 -15.49
CA MET A 1 -16.01 0.33 -15.50
C MET A 1 -15.61 0.02 -14.06
N THR A 2 -16.45 -0.70 -13.32
CA THR A 2 -16.12 -1.20 -11.97
C THR A 2 -15.55 -2.60 -12.12
N ASN A 3 -14.27 -2.78 -11.81
CA ASN A 3 -13.60 -4.08 -11.86
C ASN A 3 -14.26 -5.00 -10.82
N PRO A 4 -15.00 -6.06 -11.20
CA PRO A 4 -15.82 -6.79 -10.23
C PRO A 4 -15.04 -7.76 -9.34
N ARG A 5 -13.72 -7.94 -9.54
CA ARG A 5 -12.89 -8.90 -8.77
C ARG A 5 -11.42 -8.51 -8.62
N GLY A 6 -11.07 -7.24 -8.78
CA GLY A 6 -9.71 -6.77 -8.54
C GLY A 6 -9.57 -6.31 -7.09
N LEU A 7 -8.50 -6.71 -6.40
CA LEU A 7 -8.08 -6.09 -5.15
C LEU A 7 -8.18 -4.56 -5.29
N PRO A 8 -8.60 -3.82 -4.23
CA PRO A 8 -8.70 -2.37 -4.32
C PRO A 8 -7.35 -1.81 -4.79
N GLU A 9 -7.37 -0.88 -5.74
CA GLU A 9 -6.16 -0.39 -6.42
C GLU A 9 -5.16 0.13 -5.38
N LEU A 10 -4.15 -0.70 -5.06
CA LEU A 10 -3.15 -0.43 -4.05
C LEU A 10 -2.00 0.33 -4.71
N THR A 11 -1.71 1.52 -4.20
CA THR A 11 -0.63 2.38 -4.69
C THR A 11 0.42 2.54 -3.61
N LEU A 12 1.69 2.27 -3.98
CA LEU A 12 2.87 2.60 -3.17
C LEU A 12 3.38 4.00 -3.52
N HIS A 13 3.43 4.85 -2.51
CA HIS A 13 4.05 6.17 -2.58
C HIS A 13 5.38 6.12 -1.84
N VAL A 14 6.44 6.63 -2.45
CA VAL A 14 7.75 6.79 -1.83
C VAL A 14 8.11 8.26 -1.93
N PHE A 15 8.50 8.87 -0.81
CA PHE A 15 8.72 10.31 -0.71
C PHE A 15 9.80 10.62 0.34
N GLU A 16 10.44 11.78 0.19
CA GLU A 16 11.38 12.30 1.18
C GLU A 16 10.65 13.21 2.18
N GLN A 17 10.92 13.02 3.47
CA GLN A 17 10.42 13.86 4.56
C GLN A 17 11.54 14.07 5.59
N ASP A 18 11.72 15.31 6.05
CA ASP A 18 12.70 15.67 7.10
C ASP A 18 14.13 15.16 6.85
N GLY A 19 14.54 15.09 5.57
CA GLY A 19 15.87 14.64 5.17
C GLY A 19 16.06 13.13 5.12
N GLY A 20 14.97 12.35 5.18
CA GLY A 20 15.03 10.92 4.95
C GLY A 20 13.83 10.37 4.21
N TRP A 21 13.93 9.11 3.79
CA TRP A 21 12.99 8.51 2.87
C TRP A 21 11.91 7.74 3.62
N HIS A 22 10.66 7.91 3.20
CA HIS A 22 9.50 7.25 3.75
C HIS A 22 8.66 6.64 2.63
N TRP A 23 7.76 5.74 3.02
CA TRP A 23 6.75 5.22 2.10
C TRP A 23 5.35 5.20 2.74
N GLY A 24 4.33 5.26 1.89
CA GLY A 24 2.92 5.14 2.27
C GLY A 24 2.16 4.29 1.26
N LEU A 25 1.30 3.41 1.75
CA LEU A 25 0.40 2.59 0.95
C LEU A 25 -1.01 3.14 1.01
N THR A 26 -1.64 3.31 -0.16
CA THR A 26 -3.01 3.77 -0.26
C THR A 26 -3.86 2.86 -1.12
N ILE A 27 -5.14 2.70 -0.76
CA ILE A 27 -6.14 2.06 -1.62
C ILE A 27 -7.16 3.07 -2.13
N ALA A 28 -7.68 2.85 -3.34
CA ALA A 28 -8.92 3.47 -3.77
C ALA A 28 -10.08 3.01 -2.88
N ARG A 29 -10.91 3.93 -2.39
CA ARG A 29 -12.09 3.56 -1.59
C ARG A 29 -13.13 2.91 -2.52
N PRO A 30 -13.71 1.75 -2.15
CA PRO A 30 -14.73 1.10 -2.97
C PRO A 30 -16.00 1.94 -3.15
N HIS A 31 -16.33 2.76 -2.14
CA HIS A 31 -17.45 3.68 -2.16
C HIS A 31 -16.98 5.07 -1.72
N GLY A 32 -17.14 6.07 -2.60
CA GLY A 32 -16.74 7.47 -2.37
C GLY A 32 -15.54 7.92 -3.21
N ASN A 33 -15.21 9.22 -3.11
CA ASN A 33 -14.07 9.82 -3.78
C ASN A 33 -12.85 9.84 -2.85
N GLY A 34 -11.66 9.57 -3.40
CA GLY A 34 -10.39 9.70 -2.70
C GLY A 34 -9.71 8.38 -2.35
N LYS A 35 -8.51 8.51 -1.79
CA LYS A 35 -7.64 7.40 -1.40
C LYS A 35 -7.60 7.27 0.12
N LYS A 36 -7.50 6.05 0.63
CA LYS A 36 -7.30 5.76 2.06
C LYS A 36 -5.89 5.22 2.26
N VAL A 37 -5.13 5.78 3.21
CA VAL A 37 -3.86 5.19 3.65
C VAL A 37 -4.15 3.92 4.45
N VAL A 38 -3.47 2.83 4.10
CA VAL A 38 -3.64 1.51 4.74
C VAL A 38 -2.39 1.05 5.50
N ALA A 39 -1.21 1.55 5.13
CA ALA A 39 0.04 1.34 5.83
C ALA A 39 1.03 2.46 5.48
N TYR A 40 2.06 2.64 6.28
CA TYR A 40 3.14 3.59 6.05
C TYR A 40 4.40 3.13 6.79
N SER A 41 5.54 3.70 6.43
CA SER A 41 6.79 3.42 7.14
C SER A 41 6.86 4.19 8.45
N GLU A 42 7.01 3.47 9.56
CA GLU A 42 7.27 4.07 10.87
C GLU A 42 8.71 4.56 10.98
N GLU A 43 9.63 3.90 10.28
CA GLU A 43 11.04 4.25 10.22
C GLU A 43 11.38 5.07 8.96
N THR A 44 12.43 5.86 9.10
CA THR A 44 13.04 6.65 8.02
C THR A 44 14.19 5.88 7.39
N PHE A 45 14.23 5.82 6.07
CA PHE A 45 15.28 5.16 5.30
C PHE A 45 16.33 6.16 4.80
N ARG A 46 17.55 5.65 4.59
CA ARG A 46 18.67 6.47 4.07
C ARG A 46 18.62 6.72 2.56
N SER A 47 17.80 5.97 1.82
CA SER A 47 17.66 6.12 0.38
C SER A 47 16.28 5.71 -0.11
N GLU A 48 15.85 6.31 -1.24
CA GLU A 48 14.60 5.98 -1.92
C GLU A 48 14.50 4.48 -2.25
N SER A 49 15.61 3.88 -2.66
CA SER A 49 15.68 2.45 -2.99
C SER A 49 15.37 1.54 -1.80
N GLN A 50 15.84 1.90 -0.60
CA GLN A 50 15.55 1.16 0.62
C GLN A 50 14.08 1.31 1.01
N ALA A 51 13.56 2.53 0.99
CA ALA A 51 12.15 2.80 1.26
C ALA A 51 11.24 2.09 0.26
N ARG A 52 11.58 2.08 -1.03
CA ARG A 52 10.83 1.37 -2.06
C ARG A 52 10.85 -0.13 -1.85
N ALA A 53 12.01 -0.71 -1.55
CA ALA A 53 12.12 -2.15 -1.31
C ALA A 53 11.32 -2.58 -0.07
N ASP A 54 11.31 -1.76 0.98
CA ASP A 54 10.48 -2.00 2.16
C ASP A 54 8.98 -1.86 1.87
N GLY A 55 8.59 -0.79 1.18
CA GLY A 55 7.22 -0.58 0.74
C GLY A 55 6.71 -1.69 -0.18
N GLN A 56 7.55 -2.25 -1.06
CA GLN A 56 7.22 -3.40 -1.89
C GLN A 56 6.95 -4.66 -1.07
N ARG A 57 7.71 -4.90 0.01
CA ARG A 57 7.39 -6.00 0.95
C ARG A 57 6.04 -5.78 1.60
N ALA A 58 5.72 -4.55 2.00
CA ALA A 58 4.43 -4.22 2.57
C ALA A 58 3.27 -4.39 1.56
N VAL A 59 3.49 -4.08 0.27
CA VAL A 59 2.53 -4.39 -0.82
C VAL A 59 2.23 -5.89 -0.85
N HIS A 60 3.28 -6.71 -0.96
CA HIS A 60 3.10 -8.17 -1.07
C HIS A 60 2.43 -8.77 0.17
N ALA A 61 2.77 -8.28 1.37
CA ALA A 61 2.10 -8.70 2.60
C ALA A 61 0.61 -8.33 2.61
N PHE A 62 0.26 -7.11 2.18
CA PHE A 62 -1.13 -6.67 2.11
C PHE A 62 -1.95 -7.47 1.10
N GLU A 63 -1.40 -7.70 -0.10
CA GLU A 63 -2.04 -8.51 -1.13
C GLU A 63 -2.27 -9.96 -0.65
N HIS A 64 -1.30 -10.51 0.08
CA HIS A 64 -1.42 -11.84 0.68
C HIS A 64 -2.52 -11.88 1.74
N ASP A 65 -2.54 -10.93 2.68
CA ASP A 65 -3.53 -10.86 3.76
C ASP A 65 -4.96 -10.61 3.24
N GLU A 66 -5.12 -9.73 2.25
CA GLU A 66 -6.43 -9.50 1.61
C GLU A 66 -6.87 -10.72 0.79
N GLY A 67 -5.93 -11.41 0.12
CA GLY A 67 -6.21 -12.67 -0.55
C GLY A 67 -6.73 -13.74 0.41
N LEU A 68 -6.13 -13.85 1.61
CA LEU A 68 -6.61 -14.73 2.69
C LEU A 68 -8.00 -14.32 3.20
N ARG A 69 -8.25 -13.02 3.39
CA ARG A 69 -9.56 -12.51 3.80
C ARG A 69 -10.65 -12.80 2.77
N GLN A 70 -10.35 -12.62 1.48
CA GLN A 70 -11.30 -12.90 0.40
C GLN A 70 -11.62 -14.40 0.28
N SER A 71 -10.64 -15.27 0.48
CA SER A 71 -10.83 -16.72 0.41
C SER A 71 -11.53 -17.33 1.64
N ALA A 72 -11.47 -16.68 2.80
CA ALA A 72 -12.22 -17.08 3.99
C ALA A 72 -13.72 -16.72 3.95
N LEU A 73 -14.15 -15.91 2.98
CA LEU A 73 -15.53 -15.47 2.79
C LEU A 73 -16.21 -16.15 1.57
N ALA A 74 -15.56 -17.15 0.96
CA ALA A 74 -16.04 -17.89 -0.21
C ALA A 74 -16.62 -19.27 0.16
#